data_AF-A0A1E3VY90-F1
#
_entry.id   AF-A0A1E3VY90-F1
#
_cell.length_a   1.000
_cell.length_b   1.000
_cell.length_c   1.000
_cell.angle_alpha   90.00
_cell.angle_beta   90.00
_cell.angle_gamma   90.00
#
_symmetry.space_group_name_H-M   'P 1'
#
loop_
_entity.id
_entity.type
_entity.pdbx_description
1 polymer ?
#
loop_
_entity_poly.entity_id
_entity_poly.type
_entity_poly.pdbx_seq_one_letter_code
_entity_poly.pdbx_strand_id
1 'polypeptide(L)'
;MVERLTMATTIEADWVLKTMAAMAAADQRLDAREVDLIQRVYEELTGRPVDVSGVVSAVQIYARKDVIEELSEVAGGLTPDTKAAIMEGAYRTLLVNGHISDAEQNTLDRLALALRLSPSALDAILARTKEA
;
A
#
# COMPACT_ATOMS: atom_id res chain seq x y z
N MET A 1 -8.35 -4.24 27.29
CA MET A 1 -8.95 -4.49 25.95
C MET A 1 -8.54 -3.43 24.91
N VAL A 2 -8.26 -2.18 25.32
CA VAL A 2 -7.86 -1.08 24.42
C VAL A 2 -6.49 -1.31 23.74
N GLU A 3 -5.51 -1.84 24.47
CA GLU A 3 -4.12 -2.00 24.01
C GLU A 3 -3.96 -2.93 22.80
N ARG A 4 -4.72 -4.04 22.76
CA ARG A 4 -4.71 -4.98 21.61
C ARG A 4 -5.31 -4.37 20.34
N LEU A 5 -6.30 -3.48 20.47
CA LEU A 5 -6.93 -2.82 19.34
C LEU A 5 -5.98 -1.79 18.72
N THR A 6 -5.28 -1.01 19.54
CA THR A 6 -4.30 -0.01 19.08
C THR A 6 -3.07 -0.67 18.44
N MET A 7 -2.58 -1.80 18.97
CA MET A 7 -1.48 -2.54 18.36
C MET A 7 -1.87 -3.16 17.02
N ALA A 8 -3.05 -3.76 16.91
CA ALA A 8 -3.55 -4.32 15.66
C ALA A 8 -3.66 -3.24 14.56
N THR A 9 -4.24 -2.08 14.86
CA THR A 9 -4.31 -0.95 13.91
C THR A 9 -2.95 -0.38 13.53
N THR A 10 -1.94 -0.50 14.41
CA THR A 10 -0.57 -0.06 14.09
C THR A 10 0.09 -1.03 13.12
N ILE A 11 0.01 -2.33 13.40
CA ILE A 11 0.52 -3.38 12.50
C ILE A 11 -0.17 -3.32 11.14
N GLU A 12 -1.49 -3.09 11.12
CA GLU A 12 -2.26 -2.94 9.89
C GLU A 12 -1.85 -1.70 9.09
N ALA A 13 -1.64 -0.56 9.76
CA ALA A 13 -1.11 0.64 9.09
C ALA A 13 0.31 0.41 8.54
N ASP A 14 1.16 -0.33 9.27
CA ASP A 14 2.51 -0.66 8.79
C ASP A 14 2.48 -1.45 7.47
N TRP A 15 1.48 -2.30 7.26
CA TRP A 15 1.28 -3.00 5.98
C TRP A 15 0.95 -2.05 4.83
N VAL A 16 0.23 -0.95 5.09
CA VAL A 16 -0.04 0.09 4.09
C VAL A 16 1.27 0.75 3.65
N LEU A 17 2.05 1.27 4.61
CA LEU A 17 3.33 1.91 4.31
C LEU A 17 4.31 0.96 3.62
N LYS A 18 4.42 -0.27 4.14
CA LYS A 18 5.27 -1.31 3.57
C LYS A 18 4.95 -1.61 2.11
N THR A 19 3.67 -1.70 1.78
CA THR A 19 3.24 -1.98 0.41
C THR A 19 3.53 -0.80 -0.50
N MET A 20 3.18 0.42 -0.10
CA MET A 20 3.48 1.64 -0.86
C MET A 20 4.98 1.80 -1.12
N ALA A 21 5.79 1.57 -0.09
CA ALA A 21 7.25 1.61 -0.19
C ALA A 21 7.82 0.57 -1.15
N ALA A 22 7.26 -0.65 -1.16
CA ALA A 22 7.65 -1.69 -2.12
C ALA A 22 7.27 -1.34 -3.55
N MET A 23 6.10 -0.73 -3.77
CA MET A 23 5.67 -0.27 -5.11
C MET A 23 6.61 0.82 -5.64
N ALA A 24 6.91 1.84 -4.84
CA ALA A 24 7.82 2.92 -5.24
C ALA A 24 9.26 2.44 -5.47
N ALA A 25 9.68 1.36 -4.80
CA ALA A 25 11.00 0.79 -5.01
C ALA A 25 11.17 0.06 -6.35
N ALA A 26 10.08 -0.36 -6.99
CA ALA A 26 10.11 -1.22 -8.18
C ALA A 26 10.86 -0.56 -9.36
N ASP A 27 10.74 0.76 -9.50
CA ASP A 27 11.40 1.56 -10.55
C ASP A 27 12.80 2.05 -10.16
N GLN A 28 13.32 1.62 -9.01
CA GLN A 28 14.68 1.85 -8.50
C GLN A 28 15.10 3.32 -8.32
N ARG A 29 14.18 4.28 -8.35
CA ARG A 29 14.46 5.69 -8.12
C ARG A 29 13.35 6.32 -7.29
N LEU A 30 13.57 6.37 -5.97
CA LEU A 30 12.71 7.17 -5.09
C LEU A 30 13.10 8.66 -5.21
N ASP A 31 12.24 9.48 -5.79
CA ASP A 31 12.40 10.93 -5.84
C ASP A 31 11.53 11.66 -4.79
N ALA A 32 11.76 12.97 -4.59
CA ALA A 32 11.07 13.74 -3.56
C ALA A 32 9.54 13.79 -3.75
N ARG A 33 9.05 13.73 -4.99
CA ARG A 33 7.61 13.75 -5.29
C ARG A 33 6.95 12.45 -4.87
N GLU A 34 7.65 11.32 -5.03
CA GLU A 34 7.16 10.02 -4.59
C GLU A 34 7.16 9.93 -3.06
N VAL A 35 8.17 10.50 -2.39
CA VAL A 35 8.17 10.60 -0.93
C VAL A 35 6.98 11.41 -0.44
N ASP A 36 6.79 12.63 -0.96
CA ASP A 36 5.67 13.49 -0.58
C ASP A 36 4.31 12.81 -0.83
N LEU A 37 4.18 12.10 -1.96
CA LEU A 37 2.99 11.33 -2.29
C LEU A 37 2.75 10.21 -1.28
N ILE A 38 3.77 9.42 -0.94
CA ILE A 38 3.63 8.33 0.03
C ILE A 38 3.22 8.88 1.40
N GLN A 39 3.84 9.96 1.88
CA GLN A 39 3.47 10.58 3.16
C GLN A 39 1.99 10.98 3.18
N ARG A 40 1.56 11.72 2.16
CA ARG A 40 0.19 12.22 2.06
C ARG A 40 -0.83 11.09 1.96
N VAL A 41 -0.61 10.13 1.05
CA VAL A 41 -1.53 9.01 0.83
C VAL A 41 -1.59 8.11 2.06
N TYR A 42 -0.47 7.85 2.72
CA TYR A 42 -0.43 7.09 3.97
C TYR A 42 -1.25 7.76 5.07
N GLU A 43 -1.09 9.06 5.27
CA GLU A 43 -1.85 9.81 6.27
C GLU A 43 -3.34 9.86 5.95
N GLU A 44 -3.71 10.07 4.68
CA GLU A 44 -5.11 10.03 4.22
C GLU A 44 -5.77 8.67 4.51
N LEU A 45 -5.05 7.56 4.29
CA LEU A 45 -5.59 6.20 4.42
C LEU A 45 -5.60 5.68 5.86
N THR A 46 -4.66 6.12 6.69
CA THR A 46 -4.45 5.55 8.03
C THR A 46 -4.74 6.54 9.16
N GLY A 47 -4.88 7.83 8.84
CA GLY A 47 -4.96 8.92 9.82
C GLY A 47 -3.67 9.14 10.60
N ARG A 48 -2.54 8.56 10.14
CA ARG A 48 -1.26 8.61 10.83
C ARG A 48 -0.22 9.31 9.97
N PRO A 49 0.54 10.26 10.53
CA PRO A 49 1.64 10.86 9.81
C PRO A 49 2.82 9.88 9.73
N VAL A 50 3.60 10.00 8.66
CA VAL A 50 4.93 9.39 8.52
C VAL A 50 5.88 10.47 8.03
N ASP A 51 7.08 10.56 8.59
CA ASP A 51 8.08 11.54 8.16
C ASP A 51 8.90 11.03 6.95
N VAL A 52 9.64 11.94 6.31
CA VAL A 52 10.50 11.66 5.16
C VAL A 52 11.48 10.52 5.46
N SER A 53 12.11 10.53 6.65
CA SER A 53 13.05 9.48 7.06
C SER A 53 12.40 8.11 7.17
N GLY A 54 11.16 8.04 7.65
CA GLY A 54 10.37 6.83 7.77
C GLY A 54 10.04 6.25 6.40
N VAL A 55 9.60 7.09 5.45
CA VAL A 55 9.35 6.66 4.06
C VAL A 55 10.62 6.15 3.40
N VAL A 56 11.72 6.92 3.46
CA VAL A 56 13.00 6.53 2.85
C VAL A 56 13.50 5.21 3.44
N SER A 57 13.39 5.05 4.78
CA SER A 57 13.79 3.82 5.46
C SER A 57 12.92 2.64 5.03
N ALA A 58 11.60 2.82 4.96
CA ALA A 58 10.68 1.80 4.49
C ALA A 58 11.02 1.35 3.06
N VAL A 59 11.22 2.30 2.14
CA VAL A 59 11.59 1.98 0.75
C VAL A 59 12.90 1.19 0.70
N GLN A 60 13.94 1.61 1.42
CA GLN A 60 15.21 0.88 1.46
C GLN A 60 15.07 -0.55 2.01
N ILE A 61 14.24 -0.75 3.03
CA ILE A 61 14.02 -2.06 3.65
C ILE A 61 13.21 -2.97 2.74
N TYR A 62 12.15 -2.46 2.12
CA TYR A 62 11.17 -3.26 1.40
C TYR A 62 11.45 -3.38 -0.10
N ALA A 63 12.35 -2.58 -0.66
CA ALA A 63 12.83 -2.71 -2.05
C ALA A 63 13.36 -4.10 -2.41
N ARG A 64 13.80 -4.87 -1.41
CA ARG A 64 14.43 -6.19 -1.59
C ARG A 64 13.55 -7.34 -1.11
N LYS A 65 12.34 -7.06 -0.65
CA LYS A 65 11.43 -8.06 -0.08
C LYS A 65 10.27 -8.34 -1.02
N ASP A 66 9.82 -9.60 -1.06
CA ASP A 66 8.57 -9.95 -1.73
C ASP A 66 7.38 -9.64 -0.81
N VAL A 67 7.01 -8.36 -0.76
CA VAL A 67 5.89 -7.90 0.08
C VAL A 67 4.56 -8.55 -0.30
N ILE A 68 4.37 -8.92 -1.57
CA ILE A 68 3.15 -9.58 -2.05
C ILE A 68 3.06 -11.00 -1.48
N GLU A 69 4.16 -11.74 -1.48
CA GLU A 69 4.24 -13.05 -0.85
C GLU A 69 3.93 -12.96 0.65
N GLU A 70 4.59 -12.05 1.37
CA GLU A 70 4.34 -11.86 2.81
C GLU A 70 2.88 -11.47 3.11
N LEU A 71 2.25 -10.64 2.25
CA LEU A 71 0.84 -10.28 2.38
C LEU A 71 -0.09 -11.49 2.23
N SER A 72 0.23 -12.43 1.34
CA SER A 72 -0.61 -13.61 1.10
C SER A 72 -0.75 -14.51 2.34
N GLU A 73 0.28 -14.51 3.19
CA GLU A 73 0.33 -15.26 4.45
C GLU A 73 -0.53 -14.59 5.53
N VAL A 74 -0.50 -13.25 5.62
CA VAL A 74 -1.19 -12.51 6.68
C VAL A 74 -2.59 -12.04 6.31
N ALA A 75 -2.96 -12.06 5.02
CA ALA A 75 -4.23 -11.50 4.53
C ALA A 75 -5.49 -12.10 5.18
N GLY A 76 -5.40 -13.30 5.77
CA GLY A 76 -6.50 -13.89 6.53
C GLY A 76 -6.83 -13.15 7.83
N GLY A 77 -5.87 -12.42 8.40
CA GLY A 77 -6.02 -11.67 9.64
C GLY A 77 -6.27 -10.17 9.47
N LEU A 78 -6.20 -9.64 8.24
CA LEU A 78 -6.40 -8.22 7.95
C LEU A 78 -7.89 -7.89 7.81
N THR A 79 -8.29 -6.73 8.35
CA THR A 79 -9.64 -6.20 8.16
C THR A 79 -9.91 -5.83 6.69
N PRO A 80 -11.18 -5.81 6.24
CA PRO A 80 -11.54 -5.35 4.89
C PRO A 80 -11.05 -3.93 4.61
N ASP A 81 -11.14 -3.02 5.58
CA ASP A 81 -10.70 -1.63 5.45
C ASP A 81 -9.18 -1.55 5.25
N THR A 82 -8.41 -2.34 6.01
CA THR A 82 -6.95 -2.40 5.84
C THR A 82 -6.57 -2.97 4.47
N LYS A 83 -7.26 -4.00 3.98
CA LYS A 83 -7.02 -4.51 2.61
C LYS A 83 -7.33 -3.46 1.56
N ALA A 84 -8.40 -2.70 1.75
CA ALA A 84 -8.75 -1.59 0.86
C ALA A 84 -7.68 -0.50 0.89
N ALA A 85 -7.19 -0.11 2.06
CA ALA A 85 -6.11 0.87 2.22
C ALA A 85 -4.80 0.41 1.57
N ILE A 86 -4.41 -0.87 1.74
CA ILE A 86 -3.22 -1.43 1.10
C ILE A 86 -3.35 -1.35 -0.43
N MET A 87 -4.49 -1.79 -0.97
CA MET A 87 -4.74 -1.80 -2.41
C MET A 87 -4.77 -0.37 -2.99
N GLU A 88 -5.44 0.55 -2.30
CA GLU A 88 -5.55 1.96 -2.69
C GLU A 88 -4.19 2.68 -2.63
N GLY A 89 -3.42 2.47 -1.57
CA GLY A 89 -2.08 3.03 -1.42
C GLY A 89 -1.16 2.53 -2.53
N ALA A 90 -1.18 1.24 -2.84
CA ALA A 90 -0.40 0.67 -3.94
C ALA A 90 -0.79 1.28 -5.30
N TYR A 91 -2.09 1.36 -5.59
CA TYR A 91 -2.59 1.93 -6.84
C TYR A 91 -2.16 3.40 -7.01
N ARG A 92 -2.36 4.24 -5.98
CA ARG A 92 -1.99 5.67 -6.04
C ARG A 92 -0.49 5.89 -6.14
N THR A 93 0.31 4.99 -5.56
CA THR A 93 1.77 5.04 -5.67
C THR A 93 2.22 4.79 -7.12
N LEU A 94 1.67 3.78 -7.79
CA LEU A 94 2.01 3.47 -9.18
C LEU A 94 1.43 4.49 -10.17
N LEU A 95 0.27 5.09 -9.86
CA LEU A 95 -0.35 6.11 -10.72
C LEU A 95 0.35 7.48 -10.65
N VAL A 96 1.47 7.65 -9.94
CA VAL A 96 2.11 8.97 -9.72
C VAL A 96 2.38 9.76 -11.02
N ASN A 97 2.64 9.06 -12.13
CA ASN A 97 2.88 9.67 -13.44
C ASN A 97 1.63 9.75 -14.34
N GLY A 98 0.45 9.46 -13.81
CA GLY A 98 -0.84 9.51 -14.51
C GLY A 98 -1.10 8.34 -15.47
N HIS A 99 -0.23 7.33 -15.47
CA HIS A 99 -0.35 6.13 -16.29
C HIS A 99 0.13 4.91 -15.50
N ILE A 100 -0.53 3.77 -15.73
CA ILE A 100 -0.14 2.46 -15.19
C ILE A 100 0.19 1.58 -16.39
N SER A 101 1.41 1.09 -16.44
CA SER A 101 1.90 0.13 -17.44
C SER A 101 1.32 -1.27 -17.22
N ASP A 102 1.44 -2.15 -18.22
CA ASP A 102 1.01 -3.55 -18.10
C ASP A 102 1.73 -4.30 -16.96
N ALA A 103 3.00 -3.98 -16.70
CA ALA A 103 3.77 -4.58 -15.62
C ALA A 103 3.27 -4.15 -14.23
N GLU A 104 2.93 -2.88 -14.08
CA GLU A 104 2.33 -2.33 -12.86
C GLU A 104 0.91 -2.87 -12.66
N GLN A 105 0.12 -2.98 -13.72
CA GLN A 105 -1.20 -3.60 -13.66
C GLN A 105 -1.12 -5.07 -13.21
N ASN A 106 -0.20 -5.85 -13.78
CA ASN A 106 0.04 -7.23 -13.34
C ASN A 106 0.46 -7.30 -11.85
N THR A 107 1.19 -6.29 -11.36
CA THR A 107 1.59 -6.19 -9.95
C THR A 107 0.37 -5.93 -9.05
N LEU A 108 -0.52 -5.02 -9.46
CA LEU A 108 -1.78 -4.73 -8.77
C LEU A 108 -2.71 -5.95 -8.72
N ASP A 109 -2.79 -6.72 -9.81
CA ASP A 109 -3.61 -7.94 -9.87
C ASP A 109 -3.06 -9.03 -8.92
N ARG A 110 -1.73 -9.21 -8.89
CA ARG A 110 -1.07 -10.11 -7.93
C ARG A 110 -1.30 -9.68 -6.48
N LEU A 111 -1.24 -8.38 -6.22
CA LEU A 111 -1.53 -7.82 -4.90
C LEU A 111 -2.98 -8.08 -4.48
N ALA A 112 -3.94 -7.86 -5.37
CA ALA A 112 -5.36 -8.12 -5.08
C ALA A 112 -5.61 -9.60 -4.74
N LEU A 113 -4.96 -10.52 -5.46
CA LEU A 113 -4.99 -11.95 -5.17
C LEU A 113 -4.38 -12.26 -3.79
N ALA A 114 -3.22 -11.69 -3.47
CA ALA A 114 -2.58 -11.87 -2.17
C ALA A 114 -3.45 -11.38 -1.00
N LEU A 115 -4.13 -10.24 -1.18
CA LEU A 115 -5.09 -9.70 -0.22
C LEU A 115 -6.40 -10.49 -0.14
N ARG A 116 -6.61 -11.44 -1.05
CA ARG A 116 -7.85 -12.23 -1.18
C ARG A 116 -9.06 -11.35 -1.45
N LEU A 117 -8.89 -10.31 -2.27
CA LEU A 117 -9.98 -9.45 -2.71
C LEU A 117 -10.80 -10.17 -3.79
N SER A 118 -12.12 -10.08 -3.70
CA SER A 118 -12.98 -10.47 -4.82
C SER A 118 -12.86 -9.44 -5.95
N PRO A 119 -13.13 -9.82 -7.21
CA PRO A 119 -13.15 -8.87 -8.31
C PRO A 119 -14.06 -7.66 -8.04
N SER A 120 -15.25 -7.89 -7.48
CA SER A 120 -16.19 -6.84 -7.10
C SER A 120 -15.66 -5.88 -6.03
N ALA A 121 -14.89 -6.37 -5.07
CA ALA A 121 -14.28 -5.54 -4.04
C ALA A 121 -13.14 -4.69 -4.63
N LEU A 122 -12.32 -5.30 -5.50
CA LEU A 122 -11.28 -4.59 -6.23
C LEU A 122 -11.87 -3.47 -7.10
N ASP A 123 -12.91 -3.76 -7.89
CA ASP A 123 -13.58 -2.76 -8.73
C ASP A 123 -14.11 -1.58 -7.91
N ALA A 124 -14.74 -1.86 -6.76
CA ALA A 124 -15.27 -0.84 -5.88
C ALA A 124 -14.15 0.04 -5.27
N ILE A 125 -13.02 -0.55 -4.90
CA ILE A 125 -11.84 0.19 -4.41
C ILE A 125 -11.32 1.11 -5.51
N LEU A 126 -11.05 0.56 -6.70
CA LEU A 126 -10.46 1.31 -7.81
C LEU A 126 -11.38 2.42 -8.33
N ALA A 127 -12.69 2.21 -8.34
CA ALA A 127 -13.66 3.24 -8.69
C ALA A 127 -13.58 4.44 -7.74
N ARG A 128 -13.59 4.18 -6.43
CA ARG A 128 -13.46 5.23 -5.40
C ARG A 128 -12.13 5.98 -5.52
N THR A 129 -11.03 5.26 -5.72
CA THR A 129 -9.70 5.88 -5.79
C THR A 129 -9.54 6.82 -6.98
N LYS A 130 -10.23 6.56 -8.10
CA LYS A 130 -10.20 7.45 -9.28
C LYS A 130 -11.00 8.74 -9.09
N GLU A 131 -11.90 8.79 -8.10
CA GLU A 131 -12.76 9.93 -7.81
C GLU A 131 -12.19 10.83 -6.69
N ALA A 132 -11.10 10.41 -6.02
CA ALA A 132 -10.46 11.08 -4.89
C ALA A 132 -9.29 12.00 -5.31
#